data_AF-A0A9D2HHK2-F1
#
_entry.id   AF-A0A9D2HHK2-F1
#
_cell.length_a   1.000
_cell.length_b   1.000
_cell.length_c   1.000
_cell.angle_alpha   90.00
_cell.angle_beta   90.00
_cell.angle_gamma   90.00
#
_symmetry.space_group_name_H-M   'P 1'
#
loop_
_entity.id
_entity.type
_entity.pdbx_description
1 polymer ?
#
loop_
_entity_poly.entity_id
_entity_poly.type
_entity_poly.pdbx_seq_one_letter_code
_entity_poly.pdbx_strand_id
1 'polypeptide(L)'
;MTYESCDLCPRMCGVNRALPVPESRDVSAFPPAFQGPGFCRCTSEVYAARAALHMWEEPCISGVNGSGTVFFCGCTLGCCFCQNYQISQPVFSLEDPDGAAAGKKLTIRQLADVFLRLQDQGAHNINLVTATQYLPSVIRALDLARPKLKIPMVYNCGGYEREETIQALDGYVDIYLPDLKYFDPELSKAYSRAGDYFAAASKAVAAMIRQAGKPVFEEYSGAKGKCLLMKKGVVIRHMVLPGHKDDSMKILSWIRENLPEKSYYISLMSQYTPFFHSKDHPELNRRITSYEYDKVLDHAVRLGLTDGYMQKKSSAKEEYTPPFNLEGL
;
A
#
# COMPACT_ATOMS: atom_id res chain seq x y z
N MET A 1 -14.31 -10.71 11.01
CA MET A 1 -13.58 -11.00 9.74
C MET A 1 -13.00 -12.39 9.81
N THR A 2 -13.38 -13.26 8.87
CA THR A 2 -12.84 -14.62 8.72
C THR A 2 -12.47 -14.86 7.26
N TYR A 3 -11.87 -16.01 6.95
CA TYR A 3 -11.60 -16.41 5.57
C TYR A 3 -12.75 -17.20 4.94
N GLU A 4 -13.82 -17.52 5.66
CA GLU A 4 -14.89 -18.41 5.20
C GLU A 4 -15.90 -17.74 4.26
N SER A 5 -16.07 -16.43 4.39
CA SER A 5 -16.76 -15.59 3.42
C SER A 5 -16.01 -14.27 3.33
N CYS A 6 -15.12 -14.17 2.34
CA CYS A 6 -14.15 -13.09 2.29
C CYS A 6 -14.82 -11.75 1.98
N ASP A 7 -14.72 -10.85 2.95
CA ASP A 7 -15.25 -9.50 2.88
C ASP A 7 -14.17 -8.44 3.19
N LEU A 8 -12.89 -8.80 3.20
CA LEU A 8 -11.79 -7.94 3.70
C LEU A 8 -11.55 -6.64 2.92
N CYS A 9 -12.15 -6.47 1.74
CA CYS A 9 -11.95 -5.30 0.89
C CYS A 9 -13.24 -4.93 0.14
N PRO A 10 -13.33 -3.76 -0.51
CA PRO A 10 -14.57 -3.30 -1.12
C PRO A 10 -15.10 -4.19 -2.26
N ARG A 11 -14.29 -5.15 -2.75
CA ARG A 11 -14.71 -6.17 -3.71
C ARG A 11 -15.80 -7.10 -3.20
N MET A 12 -15.91 -7.32 -1.89
CA MET A 12 -16.94 -8.16 -1.26
C MET A 12 -17.16 -9.51 -1.96
N CYS A 13 -16.07 -10.22 -2.29
CA CYS A 13 -16.16 -11.39 -3.17
C CYS A 13 -16.87 -12.59 -2.54
N GLY A 14 -17.02 -12.66 -1.21
CA GLY A 14 -17.71 -13.74 -0.50
C GLY A 14 -17.04 -15.11 -0.58
N VAL A 15 -15.88 -15.21 -1.20
CA VAL A 15 -15.14 -16.45 -1.42
C VAL A 15 -14.69 -17.05 -0.09
N ASN A 16 -14.88 -18.36 0.06
CA ASN A 16 -14.27 -19.12 1.15
C ASN A 16 -12.79 -19.42 0.82
N ARG A 17 -11.89 -18.62 1.39
CA ARG A 17 -10.44 -18.72 1.24
C ARG A 17 -9.80 -19.74 2.18
N ALA A 18 -10.56 -20.35 3.07
CA ALA A 18 -10.10 -21.44 3.93
C ALA A 18 -10.18 -22.81 3.24
N LEU A 19 -10.89 -22.91 2.12
CA LEU A 19 -10.93 -24.13 1.32
C LEU A 19 -9.64 -24.30 0.50
N PRO A 20 -9.22 -25.54 0.21
CA PRO A 20 -8.11 -25.81 -0.68
C PRO A 20 -8.34 -25.23 -2.07
N VAL A 21 -7.29 -24.72 -2.70
CA VAL A 21 -7.35 -24.29 -4.11
C VAL A 21 -7.27 -25.54 -4.99
N PRO A 22 -8.21 -25.77 -5.93
CA PRO A 22 -8.13 -26.90 -6.86
C PRO A 22 -6.84 -26.90 -7.69
N GLU A 23 -6.30 -28.08 -7.99
CA GLU A 23 -5.04 -28.26 -8.73
C GLU A 23 -5.11 -27.73 -10.17
N SER A 24 -6.27 -27.81 -10.83
CA SER A 24 -6.48 -27.27 -12.18
C SER A 24 -6.98 -25.83 -12.11
N ARG A 25 -6.12 -24.86 -12.48
CA ARG A 25 -6.50 -23.45 -12.60
C ARG A 25 -6.76 -23.11 -14.07
N ASP A 26 -8.01 -22.96 -14.46
CA ASP A 26 -8.31 -22.20 -15.68
C ASP A 26 -8.21 -20.71 -15.36
N VAL A 27 -7.02 -20.15 -15.60
CA VAL A 27 -6.70 -18.73 -15.37
C VAL A 27 -7.13 -17.84 -16.54
N SER A 28 -7.71 -18.42 -17.59
CA SER A 28 -8.08 -17.72 -18.84
C SER A 28 -9.48 -17.11 -18.81
N ALA A 29 -10.38 -17.62 -17.95
CA ALA A 29 -11.74 -17.10 -17.79
C ALA A 29 -11.79 -15.91 -16.81
N PHE A 30 -12.49 -14.83 -17.17
CA PHE A 30 -12.79 -13.70 -16.26
C PHE A 30 -14.30 -13.44 -16.18
N PRO A 31 -14.93 -13.57 -14.99
CA PRO A 31 -14.40 -14.25 -13.80
C PRO A 31 -14.31 -15.77 -14.06
N PRO A 32 -13.31 -16.48 -13.50
CA PRO A 32 -13.28 -17.93 -13.60
C PRO A 32 -14.53 -18.51 -12.93
N ALA A 33 -15.23 -19.41 -13.61
CA ALA A 33 -16.41 -20.11 -13.09
C ALA A 33 -15.96 -21.18 -12.08
N PHE A 34 -15.42 -20.76 -10.94
CA PHE A 34 -15.12 -21.58 -9.77
C PHE A 34 -15.17 -20.71 -8.51
N GLN A 35 -15.36 -21.32 -7.34
CA GLN A 35 -15.04 -20.76 -6.01
C GLN A 35 -13.52 -20.54 -5.87
N GLY A 36 -12.92 -19.84 -6.83
CA GLY A 36 -11.50 -19.50 -6.86
C GLY A 36 -11.20 -18.34 -5.92
N PRO A 37 -9.91 -17.99 -5.74
CA PRO A 37 -9.45 -17.06 -4.71
C PRO A 37 -9.79 -15.57 -4.99
N GLY A 38 -11.05 -15.22 -5.26
CA GLY A 38 -11.50 -13.83 -5.45
C GLY A 38 -10.68 -13.02 -6.47
N PHE A 39 -10.79 -11.69 -6.43
CA PHE A 39 -10.01 -10.82 -7.31
C PHE A 39 -8.51 -10.84 -6.99
N CYS A 40 -8.15 -10.85 -5.69
CA CYS A 40 -6.76 -10.74 -5.24
C CYS A 40 -5.95 -12.04 -5.37
N ARG A 41 -6.62 -13.16 -5.65
CA ARG A 41 -6.01 -14.50 -5.83
C ARG A 41 -5.32 -15.09 -4.60
N CYS A 42 -5.50 -14.48 -3.43
CA CYS A 42 -4.90 -14.95 -2.18
C CYS A 42 -5.76 -16.03 -1.48
N THR A 43 -5.13 -16.91 -0.71
CA THR A 43 -5.79 -17.93 0.15
C THR A 43 -5.75 -17.49 1.64
N SER A 44 -6.19 -18.32 2.58
CA SER A 44 -6.02 -18.06 4.03
C SER A 44 -4.56 -18.10 4.50
N GLU A 45 -3.63 -18.55 3.64
CA GLU A 45 -2.22 -18.67 3.95
C GLU A 45 -1.47 -17.37 3.61
N VAL A 46 -0.59 -16.91 4.51
CA VAL A 46 0.13 -15.65 4.34
C VAL A 46 1.33 -15.87 3.43
N TYR A 47 1.45 -15.06 2.38
CA TYR A 47 2.63 -14.99 1.53
C TYR A 47 3.23 -13.58 1.57
N ALA A 48 4.54 -13.53 1.77
CA ALA A 48 5.32 -12.30 1.67
C ALA A 48 6.48 -12.52 0.70
N ALA A 49 6.92 -11.47 0.01
CA ALA A 49 8.00 -11.53 -0.97
C ALA A 49 9.32 -10.93 -0.49
N ARG A 50 9.27 -10.11 0.57
CA ARG A 50 10.45 -9.47 1.17
C ARG A 50 10.12 -8.92 2.56
N ALA A 51 11.06 -9.00 3.50
CA ALA A 51 11.02 -8.31 4.78
C ALA A 51 12.39 -7.70 5.10
N ALA A 52 12.56 -6.39 4.92
CA ALA A 52 13.86 -5.74 5.10
C ALA A 52 13.72 -4.27 5.51
N LEU A 53 14.83 -3.66 5.95
CA LEU A 53 14.91 -2.21 6.13
C LEU A 53 14.80 -1.52 4.77
N HIS A 54 13.73 -0.75 4.57
CA HIS A 54 13.46 0.02 3.37
C HIS A 54 13.74 1.50 3.62
N MET A 55 14.60 2.09 2.79
CA MET A 55 15.10 3.46 2.98
C MET A 55 14.33 4.51 2.18
N TRP A 56 13.30 4.09 1.42
CA TRP A 56 12.71 4.90 0.35
C TRP A 56 11.23 5.26 0.56
N GLU A 57 10.66 5.03 1.76
CA GLU A 57 9.40 5.70 2.17
C GLU A 57 9.65 7.17 2.50
N GLU A 58 8.60 7.92 2.82
CA GLU A 58 8.69 9.33 3.24
C GLU A 58 9.72 9.54 4.37
N PRO A 59 10.39 10.70 4.41
CA PRO A 59 11.43 10.99 5.40
C PRO A 59 11.03 10.74 6.86
N CYS A 60 9.77 11.02 7.25
CA CYS A 60 9.29 10.75 8.60
C CYS A 60 8.99 9.27 8.90
N ILE A 61 8.94 8.43 7.87
CA ILE A 61 8.72 6.98 7.97
C ILE A 61 10.07 6.27 7.91
N SER A 62 10.89 6.55 6.90
CA SER A 62 12.19 5.88 6.73
C SER A 62 13.24 6.37 7.71
N GLY A 63 13.24 7.66 8.05
CA GLY A 63 14.31 8.29 8.85
C GLY A 63 15.71 7.93 8.37
N VAL A 64 16.65 7.82 9.31
CA VAL A 64 18.06 7.44 9.02
C VAL A 64 18.36 5.94 9.09
N ASN A 65 17.45 5.12 9.64
CA ASN A 65 17.66 3.67 9.82
C ASN A 65 16.79 2.80 8.92
N GLY A 66 15.80 3.39 8.23
CA GLY A 66 14.85 2.68 7.39
C GLY A 66 13.58 2.24 8.13
N SER A 67 12.56 1.98 7.32
CA SER A 67 11.29 1.37 7.73
C SER A 67 11.40 -0.15 7.61
N GLY A 68 11.06 -0.88 8.67
CA GLY A 68 11.06 -2.35 8.67
C GLY A 68 9.88 -2.86 7.85
N THR A 69 10.08 -3.06 6.56
CA THR A 69 8.99 -3.21 5.59
C THR A 69 8.76 -4.65 5.21
N VAL A 70 7.52 -5.11 5.33
CA VAL A 70 7.06 -6.42 4.88
C VAL A 70 6.18 -6.25 3.64
N PHE A 71 6.67 -6.74 2.50
CA PHE A 71 5.96 -6.74 1.23
C PHE A 71 5.12 -8.01 1.10
N PHE A 72 3.82 -7.90 1.36
CA PHE A 72 2.88 -9.00 1.18
C PHE A 72 2.58 -9.23 -0.29
N CYS A 73 2.26 -10.47 -0.64
CA CYS A 73 1.89 -10.82 -2.00
C CYS A 73 0.38 -10.73 -2.24
N GLY A 74 -0.02 -10.36 -3.45
CA GLY A 74 -1.39 -10.15 -3.88
C GLY A 74 -1.87 -8.72 -3.63
N CYS A 75 -2.82 -8.27 -4.46
CA CYS A 75 -3.38 -6.92 -4.36
C CYS A 75 -4.89 -6.93 -4.60
N THR A 76 -5.63 -6.04 -3.95
CA THR A 76 -7.08 -5.84 -4.18
C THR A 76 -7.35 -4.95 -5.40
N LEU A 77 -6.29 -4.32 -5.92
CA LEU A 77 -6.25 -3.52 -7.15
C LEU A 77 -5.45 -4.25 -8.24
N GLY A 78 -5.76 -3.95 -9.49
CA GLY A 78 -5.03 -4.46 -10.65
C GLY A 78 -4.39 -3.34 -11.46
N CYS A 79 -3.55 -2.52 -10.84
CA CYS A 79 -2.96 -1.34 -11.49
C CYS A 79 -2.12 -1.75 -12.71
N CYS A 80 -2.41 -1.23 -13.90
CA CYS A 80 -1.62 -1.50 -15.12
C CYS A 80 -0.20 -0.91 -15.07
N PHE A 81 0.06 0.00 -14.12
CA PHE A 81 1.34 0.64 -13.85
C PHE A 81 2.00 0.20 -12.53
N CYS A 82 1.60 -0.93 -11.95
CA CYS A 82 2.09 -1.36 -10.65
C CYS A 82 3.61 -1.63 -10.68
N GLN A 83 4.40 -0.88 -9.89
CA GLN A 83 5.83 -1.16 -9.68
C GLN A 83 6.05 -2.54 -9.04
N ASN A 84 5.13 -2.94 -8.16
CA ASN A 84 5.16 -4.23 -7.49
C ASN A 84 4.39 -5.31 -8.29
N TYR A 85 4.35 -5.21 -9.62
CA TYR A 85 3.58 -6.14 -10.46
C TYR A 85 3.92 -7.60 -10.15
N GLN A 86 5.22 -7.92 -10.01
CA GLN A 86 5.76 -9.26 -9.73
C GLN A 86 5.15 -9.93 -8.48
N ILE A 87 4.69 -9.14 -7.51
CA ILE A 87 4.14 -9.67 -6.26
C ILE A 87 2.65 -9.35 -6.07
N SER A 88 2.04 -8.50 -6.90
CA SER A 88 0.66 -8.02 -6.72
C SER A 88 -0.38 -8.72 -7.58
N GLN A 89 -0.01 -9.18 -8.79
CA GLN A 89 -0.95 -9.69 -9.80
C GLN A 89 -0.71 -11.11 -10.34
N PRO A 90 0.53 -11.64 -10.45
CA PRO A 90 0.71 -12.97 -11.03
C PRO A 90 -0.01 -14.02 -10.18
N VAL A 91 -0.51 -15.03 -10.88
CA VAL A 91 -1.06 -16.23 -10.27
C VAL A 91 0.05 -16.79 -9.39
N PHE A 92 -0.22 -17.02 -8.10
CA PHE A 92 0.64 -17.79 -7.21
C PHE A 92 0.75 -19.23 -7.72
N SER A 93 1.40 -19.46 -8.85
CA SER A 93 1.85 -20.78 -9.21
C SER A 93 2.89 -21.12 -8.17
N LEU A 94 2.55 -22.10 -7.33
CA LEU A 94 3.49 -22.72 -6.40
C LEU A 94 4.70 -23.33 -7.14
N GLU A 95 4.64 -23.37 -8.47
CA GLU A 95 5.67 -23.79 -9.39
C GLU A 95 5.61 -22.87 -10.61
N ASP A 96 6.37 -21.76 -10.58
CA ASP A 96 6.77 -21.10 -11.82
C ASP A 96 7.96 -21.91 -12.40
N PRO A 97 7.82 -22.56 -13.57
CA PRO A 97 8.90 -23.30 -14.21
C PRO A 97 10.10 -22.41 -14.57
N ASP A 98 9.88 -21.10 -14.70
CA ASP A 98 10.91 -20.09 -15.03
C ASP A 98 11.50 -19.40 -13.77
N GLY A 99 11.12 -19.85 -12.56
CA GLY A 99 11.93 -19.71 -11.35
C GLY A 99 11.92 -18.38 -10.59
N ALA A 100 10.98 -17.46 -10.85
CA ALA A 100 10.82 -16.26 -10.02
C ALA A 100 9.79 -16.50 -8.90
N ALA A 101 10.19 -17.22 -7.84
CA ALA A 101 9.30 -17.62 -6.74
C ALA A 101 8.46 -16.46 -6.17
N ALA A 102 7.16 -16.44 -6.46
CA ALA A 102 6.21 -15.43 -5.99
C ALA A 102 5.83 -15.67 -4.51
N GLY A 103 6.74 -15.27 -3.62
CA GLY A 103 6.51 -15.18 -2.17
C GLY A 103 6.77 -16.46 -1.37
N LYS A 104 7.19 -16.29 -0.10
CA LYS A 104 7.36 -17.35 0.89
C LYS A 104 6.11 -17.43 1.77
N LYS A 105 5.60 -18.64 1.95
CA LYS A 105 4.54 -18.92 2.92
C LYS A 105 5.05 -18.72 4.35
N LEU A 106 4.31 -17.97 5.15
CA LEU A 106 4.60 -17.73 6.56
C LEU A 106 3.46 -18.22 7.46
N THR A 107 3.83 -18.88 8.54
CA THR A 107 2.92 -19.07 9.68
C THR A 107 2.74 -17.76 10.45
N ILE A 108 1.69 -17.67 11.26
CA ILE A 108 1.41 -16.51 12.13
C ILE A 108 2.61 -16.21 13.05
N ARG A 109 3.23 -17.24 13.63
CA ARG A 109 4.42 -17.10 14.49
C ARG A 109 5.62 -16.59 13.70
N GLN A 110 5.88 -17.15 12.51
CA GLN A 110 6.99 -16.68 11.66
C GLN A 110 6.79 -15.21 11.26
N LEU A 111 5.56 -14.78 10.97
CA LEU A 111 5.26 -13.38 10.67
C LEU A 111 5.51 -12.47 11.90
N ALA A 112 5.11 -12.90 13.10
CA ALA A 112 5.42 -12.16 14.32
C ALA A 112 6.94 -12.06 14.57
N ASP A 113 7.67 -13.16 14.33
CA ASP A 113 9.13 -13.18 14.44
C ASP A 113 9.79 -12.25 13.41
N VAL A 114 9.24 -12.13 12.19
CA VAL A 114 9.70 -11.15 11.19
C VAL A 114 9.60 -9.72 11.74
N PHE A 115 8.48 -9.35 12.35
CA PHE A 115 8.30 -8.02 12.93
C PHE A 115 9.34 -7.71 14.00
N LEU A 116 9.58 -8.67 14.91
CA LEU A 116 10.57 -8.50 15.98
C LEU A 116 12.01 -8.44 15.43
N ARG A 117 12.35 -9.27 14.44
CA ARG A 117 13.67 -9.21 13.79
C ARG A 117 13.94 -7.87 13.13
N LEU A 118 12.94 -7.28 12.45
CA LEU A 118 13.08 -5.96 11.83
C LEU A 118 13.31 -4.86 12.88
N GLN A 119 12.61 -4.94 14.03
CA GLN A 119 12.89 -4.07 15.17
C GLN A 119 14.32 -4.25 15.68
N ASP A 120 14.78 -5.48 15.87
CA ASP A 120 16.13 -5.79 16.37
C ASP A 120 17.24 -5.33 15.40
N GLN A 121 16.92 -5.22 14.10
CA GLN A 121 17.79 -4.59 13.10
C GLN A 121 17.83 -3.06 13.18
N GLY A 122 17.03 -2.46 14.07
CA GLY A 122 17.00 -1.01 14.30
C GLY A 122 16.02 -0.24 13.42
N ALA A 123 15.00 -0.91 12.87
CA ALA A 123 13.92 -0.27 12.12
C ALA A 123 13.22 0.82 12.94
N HIS A 124 12.80 1.91 12.28
CA HIS A 124 12.06 2.99 12.94
C HIS A 124 10.58 2.67 13.15
N ASN A 125 10.04 1.74 12.36
CA ASN A 125 8.67 1.24 12.41
C ASN A 125 8.60 -0.13 11.71
N ILE A 126 7.48 -0.84 11.88
CA ILE A 126 7.13 -1.99 11.05
C ILE A 126 6.07 -1.57 10.05
N ASN A 127 6.37 -1.72 8.76
CA ASN A 127 5.54 -1.24 7.66
C ASN A 127 4.95 -2.40 6.86
N LEU A 128 3.63 -2.50 6.93
CA LEU A 128 2.84 -3.56 6.31
C LEU A 128 2.35 -3.08 4.95
N VAL A 129 3.03 -3.50 3.88
CA VAL A 129 2.69 -3.09 2.51
C VAL A 129 1.69 -4.07 1.92
N THR A 130 0.45 -3.62 1.71
CA THR A 130 -0.66 -4.40 1.12
C THR A 130 -1.03 -5.63 1.96
N ALA A 131 -1.27 -5.43 3.26
CA ALA A 131 -1.61 -6.53 4.19
C ALA A 131 -3.10 -6.93 4.20
N THR A 132 -3.97 -6.18 3.53
CA THR A 132 -5.44 -6.30 3.57
C THR A 132 -5.95 -7.72 3.35
N GLN A 133 -5.39 -8.44 2.38
CA GLN A 133 -5.83 -9.78 2.03
C GLN A 133 -5.53 -10.79 3.13
N TYR A 134 -4.62 -10.49 4.06
CA TYR A 134 -4.20 -11.38 5.14
C TYR A 134 -4.60 -10.87 6.52
N LEU A 135 -5.48 -9.87 6.60
CA LEU A 135 -5.75 -9.15 7.84
C LEU A 135 -6.09 -10.05 9.04
N PRO A 136 -6.94 -11.10 8.92
CA PRO A 136 -7.18 -12.03 10.04
C PRO A 136 -5.92 -12.75 10.55
N SER A 137 -4.94 -13.01 9.69
CA SER A 137 -3.67 -13.63 10.09
C SER A 137 -2.66 -12.59 10.59
N VAL A 138 -2.68 -11.39 10.02
CA VAL A 138 -1.83 -10.26 10.43
C VAL A 138 -2.17 -9.80 11.84
N ILE A 139 -3.46 -9.64 12.18
CA ILE A 139 -3.90 -9.28 13.54
C ILE A 139 -3.38 -10.31 14.56
N ARG A 140 -3.54 -11.60 14.27
CA ARG A 140 -3.02 -12.66 15.15
C ARG A 140 -1.49 -12.63 15.30
N ALA A 141 -0.76 -12.24 14.27
CA ALA A 141 0.69 -12.07 14.35
C ALA A 141 1.07 -10.84 15.19
N LEU A 142 0.30 -9.76 15.06
CA LEU A 142 0.47 -8.56 15.88
C LEU A 142 0.18 -8.86 17.35
N ASP A 143 -0.85 -9.64 17.68
CA ASP A 143 -1.12 -10.09 19.06
C ASP A 143 0.09 -10.78 19.70
N LEU A 144 0.80 -11.62 18.92
CA LEU A 144 2.01 -12.31 19.38
C LEU A 144 3.22 -11.36 19.54
N ALA A 145 3.38 -10.39 18.63
CA ALA A 145 4.53 -9.49 18.61
C ALA A 145 4.40 -8.31 19.58
N ARG A 146 3.18 -7.81 19.79
CA ARG A 146 2.87 -6.56 20.51
C ARG A 146 3.46 -6.47 21.92
N PRO A 147 3.52 -7.53 22.75
CA PRO A 147 4.16 -7.43 24.07
C PRO A 147 5.66 -7.11 24.01
N LYS A 148 6.31 -7.30 22.86
CA LYS A 148 7.74 -7.08 22.65
C LYS A 148 8.06 -5.96 21.65
N LEU A 149 7.08 -5.55 20.84
CA LEU A 149 7.24 -4.47 19.88
C LEU A 149 7.15 -3.11 20.58
N LYS A 150 8.10 -2.24 20.29
CA LYS A 150 8.30 -0.90 20.89
C LYS A 150 8.33 0.22 19.86
N ILE A 151 8.35 -0.13 18.58
CA ILE A 151 8.32 0.79 17.45
C ILE A 151 6.93 0.82 16.81
N PRO A 152 6.53 1.93 16.16
CA PRO A 152 5.20 2.07 15.59
C PRO A 152 4.89 1.07 14.48
N MET A 153 3.61 0.78 14.29
CA MET A 153 3.09 0.03 13.15
C MET A 153 2.58 1.00 12.06
N VAL A 154 3.07 0.81 10.84
CA VAL A 154 2.64 1.52 9.62
C VAL A 154 1.79 0.58 8.76
N TYR A 155 0.62 1.06 8.34
CA TYR A 155 -0.24 0.37 7.37
C TYR A 155 -0.19 1.08 6.02
N ASN A 156 0.58 0.51 5.09
CA ASN A 156 0.81 1.06 3.76
C ASN A 156 -0.09 0.32 2.75
N CYS A 157 -1.03 1.05 2.16
CA CYS A 157 -2.09 0.45 1.36
C CYS A 157 -2.46 1.31 0.15
N GLY A 158 -3.15 0.69 -0.82
CA GLY A 158 -3.63 1.39 -2.01
C GLY A 158 -4.85 2.29 -1.79
N GLY A 159 -5.28 2.50 -0.54
CA GLY A 159 -6.47 3.26 -0.16
C GLY A 159 -7.81 2.56 -0.40
N TYR A 160 -7.86 1.52 -1.25
CA TYR A 160 -9.07 0.75 -1.55
C TYR A 160 -9.40 -0.27 -0.44
N GLU A 161 -9.80 0.27 0.69
CA GLU A 161 -10.09 -0.45 1.93
C GLU A 161 -11.55 -0.26 2.35
N ARG A 162 -12.05 -1.18 3.19
CA ARG A 162 -13.35 -1.02 3.85
C ARG A 162 -13.19 -0.29 5.18
N GLU A 163 -14.22 0.45 5.61
CA GLU A 163 -14.22 1.06 6.94
C GLU A 163 -14.14 0.00 8.05
N GLU A 164 -14.74 -1.18 7.87
CA GLU A 164 -14.68 -2.28 8.83
C GLU A 164 -13.27 -2.90 8.93
N THR A 165 -12.54 -2.93 7.81
CA THR A 165 -11.13 -3.35 7.77
C THR A 165 -10.27 -2.37 8.57
N ILE A 166 -10.50 -1.05 8.40
CA ILE A 166 -9.81 0.01 9.14
C ILE A 166 -10.15 -0.07 10.64
N GLN A 167 -11.43 -0.21 10.98
CA GLN A 167 -11.88 -0.34 12.37
C GLN A 167 -11.22 -1.50 13.12
N ALA A 168 -10.94 -2.61 12.45
CA ALA A 168 -10.30 -3.76 13.08
C ALA A 168 -8.79 -3.61 13.27
N LEU A 169 -8.17 -2.61 12.64
CA LEU A 169 -6.79 -2.20 12.90
C LEU A 169 -6.71 -1.27 14.13
N ASP A 170 -7.83 -0.96 14.79
CA ASP A 170 -7.85 -0.09 15.96
C ASP A 170 -7.06 -0.67 17.11
N GLY A 171 -6.22 0.18 17.70
CA GLY A 171 -5.20 -0.20 18.65
C GLY A 171 -4.03 -0.99 18.06
N TYR A 172 -3.97 -1.36 16.77
CA TYR A 172 -2.84 -2.07 16.18
C TYR A 172 -1.94 -1.21 15.30
N VAL A 173 -2.51 -0.23 14.61
CA VAL A 173 -1.81 0.64 13.66
C VAL A 173 -1.71 2.04 14.23
N ASP A 174 -0.50 2.59 14.20
CA ASP A 174 -0.22 3.96 14.66
C ASP A 174 -0.23 4.95 13.49
N ILE A 175 0.26 4.51 12.33
CA ILE A 175 0.48 5.34 11.14
C ILE A 175 -0.18 4.72 9.92
N TYR A 176 -0.98 5.50 9.20
CA TYR A 176 -1.52 5.10 7.91
C TYR A 176 -0.79 5.79 6.76
N LEU A 177 -0.48 5.01 5.73
CA LEU A 177 0.16 5.46 4.50
C LEU A 177 -0.68 5.04 3.27
N PRO A 178 -1.91 5.60 3.10
CA PRO A 178 -2.77 5.26 1.98
C PRO A 178 -2.35 6.00 0.71
N ASP A 179 -2.40 5.30 -0.42
CA ASP A 179 -2.46 5.96 -1.73
C ASP A 179 -3.90 6.36 -2.05
N LEU A 180 -4.12 7.61 -2.43
CA LEU A 180 -5.38 8.09 -3.03
C LEU A 180 -5.14 8.39 -4.50
N LYS A 181 -5.46 7.43 -5.37
CA LYS A 181 -4.95 7.35 -6.75
C LYS A 181 -5.82 8.06 -7.79
N TYR A 182 -7.14 8.01 -7.64
CA TYR A 182 -8.10 8.48 -8.63
C TYR A 182 -9.28 9.18 -7.97
N PHE A 183 -9.83 10.20 -8.62
CA PHE A 183 -11.16 10.71 -8.35
C PHE A 183 -12.19 10.16 -9.35
N ASP A 184 -11.80 10.08 -10.63
CA ASP A 184 -12.65 9.63 -11.73
C ASP A 184 -12.90 8.10 -11.72
N PRO A 185 -14.18 7.64 -11.72
CA PRO A 185 -14.52 6.23 -11.75
C PRO A 185 -14.10 5.52 -13.06
N GLU A 186 -14.07 6.21 -14.20
CA GLU A 186 -13.65 5.60 -15.47
C GLU A 186 -12.13 5.37 -15.50
N LEU A 187 -11.34 6.31 -14.95
CA LEU A 187 -9.88 6.13 -14.83
C LEU A 187 -9.53 4.97 -13.88
N SER A 188 -10.19 4.90 -12.72
CA SER A 188 -9.94 3.84 -11.75
C SER A 188 -10.39 2.47 -12.22
N LYS A 189 -11.49 2.39 -12.99
CA LYS A 189 -11.92 1.18 -13.71
C LYS A 189 -10.89 0.78 -14.77
N ALA A 190 -10.46 1.70 -15.62
CA ALA A 190 -9.53 1.42 -16.71
C ALA A 190 -8.15 0.98 -16.20
N TYR A 191 -7.58 1.74 -15.27
CA TYR A 191 -6.18 1.54 -14.88
C TYR A 191 -5.97 0.63 -13.67
N SER A 192 -7.00 0.42 -12.83
CA SER A 192 -6.88 -0.41 -11.62
C SER A 192 -7.99 -1.45 -11.46
N ARG A 193 -8.90 -1.56 -12.45
CA ARG A 193 -10.06 -2.46 -12.44
C ARG A 193 -11.03 -2.19 -11.29
N ALA A 194 -11.11 -0.97 -10.77
CA ALA A 194 -11.92 -0.62 -9.59
C ALA A 194 -12.69 0.68 -9.84
N GLY A 195 -13.82 0.63 -10.55
CA GLY A 195 -14.59 1.85 -10.88
C GLY A 195 -15.26 2.53 -9.69
N ASP A 196 -15.39 1.82 -8.57
CA ASP A 196 -15.86 2.31 -7.28
C ASP A 196 -14.72 2.81 -6.36
N TYR A 197 -13.49 2.88 -6.87
CA TYR A 197 -12.28 3.15 -6.09
C TYR A 197 -12.42 4.37 -5.18
N PHE A 198 -12.75 5.54 -5.75
CA PHE A 198 -12.77 6.78 -4.98
C PHE A 198 -13.87 6.77 -3.92
N ALA A 199 -15.02 6.17 -4.22
CA ALA A 199 -16.13 6.05 -3.27
C ALA A 199 -15.76 5.22 -2.04
N ALA A 200 -14.94 4.17 -2.20
CA ALA A 200 -14.41 3.38 -1.09
C ALA A 200 -13.22 4.08 -0.41
N ALA A 201 -12.24 4.55 -1.19
CA ALA A 201 -11.00 5.10 -0.69
C ALA A 201 -11.19 6.40 0.10
N SER A 202 -12.10 7.28 -0.34
CA SER A 202 -12.45 8.50 0.38
C SER A 202 -12.96 8.22 1.81
N LYS A 203 -13.84 7.22 1.96
CA LYS A 203 -14.35 6.77 3.26
C LYS A 203 -13.26 6.13 4.12
N ALA A 204 -12.45 5.26 3.52
CA ALA A 204 -11.33 4.61 4.20
C ALA A 204 -10.31 5.63 4.73
N VAL A 205 -9.90 6.60 3.92
CA VAL A 205 -8.96 7.67 4.33
C VAL A 205 -9.55 8.50 5.46
N ALA A 206 -10.84 8.85 5.41
CA ALA A 206 -11.49 9.54 6.51
C ALA A 206 -11.51 8.70 7.79
N ALA A 207 -11.74 7.38 7.69
CA ALA A 207 -11.68 6.46 8.84
C ALA A 207 -10.27 6.36 9.42
N MET A 208 -9.24 6.25 8.57
CA MET A 208 -7.82 6.23 8.99
C MET A 208 -7.45 7.50 9.76
N ILE A 209 -7.90 8.68 9.29
CA ILE A 209 -7.67 9.96 9.96
C ILE A 209 -8.37 10.01 11.32
N ARG A 210 -9.62 9.57 11.39
CA ARG A 210 -10.36 9.51 12.67
C ARG A 210 -9.66 8.61 13.69
N GLN A 211 -9.15 7.47 13.25
CA GLN A 211 -8.53 6.46 14.11
C GLN A 211 -7.10 6.84 14.54
N ALA A 212 -6.24 7.26 13.61
CA ALA A 212 -4.90 7.72 13.95
C ALA A 212 -4.91 9.05 14.71
N GLY A 213 -5.89 9.91 14.44
CA GLY A 213 -5.96 11.24 15.04
C GLY A 213 -4.85 12.18 14.53
N LYS A 214 -4.58 13.24 15.29
CA LYS A 214 -3.61 14.28 14.89
C LYS A 214 -2.20 13.68 14.73
N PRO A 215 -1.45 14.06 13.68
CA PRO A 215 -0.07 13.63 13.51
C PRO A 215 0.80 14.00 14.72
N VAL A 216 1.61 13.04 15.17
CA VAL A 216 2.59 13.21 16.25
C VAL A 216 3.95 12.84 15.72
N PHE A 217 4.93 13.71 15.98
CA PHE A 217 6.32 13.52 15.58
C PHE A 217 7.24 13.50 16.79
N GLU A 218 8.35 12.78 16.66
CA GLU A 218 9.39 12.67 17.68
C GLU A 218 10.77 12.85 17.03
N GLU A 219 11.64 13.62 17.68
CA GLU A 219 13.03 13.73 17.25
C GLU A 219 13.81 12.47 17.62
N TYR A 220 14.45 11.86 16.62
CA TYR A 220 15.38 10.77 16.81
C TYR A 220 16.81 11.27 16.62
N SER A 221 17.70 10.86 17.52
CA SER A 221 19.14 11.07 17.41
C SER A 221 19.86 9.73 17.63
N GLY A 222 20.61 9.27 16.63
CA GLY A 222 21.39 8.05 16.72
C GLY A 222 22.70 8.13 15.93
N ALA A 223 23.43 7.02 15.85
CA ALA A 223 24.76 6.98 15.22
C ALA A 223 24.78 7.43 13.75
N LYS A 224 23.68 7.20 13.00
CA LYS A 224 23.55 7.58 11.59
C LYS A 224 23.07 9.03 11.38
N GLY A 225 22.80 9.78 12.44
CA GLY A 225 22.35 11.17 12.38
C GLY A 225 21.06 11.43 13.15
N LYS A 226 20.45 12.58 12.85
CA LYS A 226 19.19 13.04 13.44
C LYS A 226 18.09 13.07 12.38
N CYS A 227 16.87 12.72 12.77
CA CYS A 227 15.70 12.85 11.92
C CYS A 227 14.43 13.08 12.75
N LEU A 228 13.39 13.62 12.13
CA LEU A 228 12.06 13.73 12.72
C LEU A 228 11.21 12.56 12.25
N LEU A 229 10.72 11.72 13.18
CA LEU A 229 9.96 10.52 12.88
C LEU A 229 8.48 10.73 13.20
N MET A 230 7.59 10.26 12.33
CA MET A 230 6.17 10.18 12.67
C MET A 230 5.97 9.00 13.63
N LYS A 231 5.23 9.22 14.71
CA LYS A 231 4.86 8.20 15.70
C LYS A 231 3.39 7.82 15.58
N LYS A 232 2.56 8.74 15.10
CA LYS A 232 1.13 8.56 14.88
C LYS A 232 0.67 9.50 13.78
N GLY A 233 -0.31 9.10 12.97
CA GLY A 233 -0.96 10.00 12.01
C GLY A 233 -1.22 9.37 10.64
N VAL A 234 -1.55 10.21 9.66
CA VAL A 234 -1.81 9.78 8.29
C VAL A 234 -0.97 10.60 7.32
N VAL A 235 -0.30 9.90 6.39
CA VAL A 235 0.34 10.50 5.23
C VAL A 235 -0.41 10.02 3.98
N ILE A 236 -1.17 10.89 3.35
CA ILE A 236 -1.91 10.56 2.12
C ILE A 236 -0.95 10.71 0.95
N ARG A 237 -0.67 9.60 0.25
CA ARG A 237 0.14 9.63 -0.96
C ARG A 237 -0.74 9.83 -2.18
N HIS A 238 -0.31 10.71 -3.07
CA HIS A 238 -0.95 10.89 -4.37
C HIS A 238 0.11 10.95 -5.46
N MET A 239 0.06 9.97 -6.36
CA MET A 239 0.91 9.93 -7.56
C MET A 239 0.17 10.55 -8.73
N VAL A 240 0.75 11.59 -9.32
CA VAL A 240 0.18 12.24 -10.50
C VAL A 240 0.42 11.36 -11.73
N LEU A 241 -0.66 10.96 -12.40
CA LEU A 241 -0.57 10.14 -13.61
C LEU A 241 -0.40 11.01 -14.86
N PRO A 242 0.42 10.58 -15.84
CA PRO A 242 0.54 11.26 -17.13
C PRO A 242 -0.82 11.48 -17.79
N GLY A 243 -1.11 12.71 -18.22
CA GLY A 243 -2.35 13.08 -18.89
C GLY A 243 -3.51 13.41 -17.95
N HIS A 244 -3.39 13.12 -16.65
CA HIS A 244 -4.52 13.15 -15.70
C HIS A 244 -4.35 14.15 -14.55
N LYS A 245 -3.59 15.23 -14.77
CA LYS A 245 -3.39 16.31 -13.78
C LYS A 245 -4.70 16.89 -13.22
N ASP A 246 -5.74 16.94 -14.06
CA ASP A 246 -7.04 17.51 -13.68
C ASP A 246 -7.78 16.59 -12.69
N ASP A 247 -7.58 15.27 -12.77
CA ASP A 247 -8.06 14.30 -11.78
C ASP A 247 -7.31 14.47 -10.44
N SER A 248 -5.99 14.63 -10.49
CA SER A 248 -5.17 14.95 -9.33
C SER A 248 -5.62 16.23 -8.61
N MET A 249 -5.95 17.29 -9.36
CA MET A 249 -6.45 18.52 -8.76
C MET A 249 -7.82 18.33 -8.09
N LYS A 250 -8.70 17.47 -8.62
CA LYS A 250 -9.97 17.12 -7.96
C LYS A 250 -9.75 16.39 -6.64
N ILE A 251 -8.78 15.46 -6.59
CA ILE A 251 -8.40 14.78 -5.34
C ILE A 251 -7.95 15.79 -4.29
N LEU A 252 -7.08 16.74 -4.66
CA LEU A 252 -6.58 17.76 -3.74
C LEU A 252 -7.70 18.70 -3.25
N SER A 253 -8.59 19.14 -4.14
CA SER A 253 -9.77 19.92 -3.75
C SER A 253 -10.65 19.15 -2.78
N TRP A 254 -10.93 17.87 -3.07
CA TRP A 254 -11.72 17.02 -2.18
C TRP A 254 -11.07 16.86 -0.80
N ILE A 255 -9.76 16.61 -0.74
CA ILE A 255 -9.00 16.51 0.51
C ILE A 255 -9.19 17.78 1.34
N ARG A 256 -9.03 18.96 0.72
CA ARG A 256 -9.15 20.25 1.39
C ARG A 256 -10.56 20.52 1.92
N GLU A 257 -11.57 20.12 1.17
CA GLU A 257 -12.99 20.38 1.44
C GLU A 257 -13.60 19.40 2.46
N ASN A 258 -13.10 18.16 2.51
CA ASN A 258 -13.78 17.07 3.23
C ASN A 258 -12.97 16.49 4.40
N LEU A 259 -11.66 16.75 4.49
CA LEU A 259 -10.82 16.22 5.55
C LEU A 259 -10.42 17.34 6.54
N PRO A 260 -10.36 17.05 7.85
CA PRO A 260 -10.01 18.07 8.85
C PRO A 260 -8.59 18.60 8.62
N GLU A 261 -8.42 19.92 8.60
CA GLU A 261 -7.11 20.53 8.47
C GLU A 261 -6.14 20.05 9.58
N LYS A 262 -4.85 19.95 9.24
CA LYS A 262 -3.77 19.53 10.16
C LYS A 262 -3.96 18.15 10.78
N SER A 263 -4.80 17.29 10.20
CA SER A 263 -5.00 15.91 10.64
C SER A 263 -4.27 14.88 9.76
N TYR A 264 -3.62 15.31 8.69
CA TYR A 264 -2.89 14.49 7.75
C TYR A 264 -1.74 15.29 7.13
N TYR A 265 -0.79 14.58 6.53
CA TYR A 265 0.22 15.12 5.62
C TYR A 265 -0.04 14.62 4.21
N ILE A 266 0.40 15.36 3.19
CA ILE A 266 0.30 14.91 1.79
C ILE A 266 1.69 14.58 1.26
N SER A 267 1.83 13.43 0.62
CA SER A 267 3.00 13.07 -0.19
C SER A 267 2.61 13.16 -1.66
N LEU A 268 2.97 14.28 -2.31
CA LEU A 268 2.79 14.46 -3.76
C LEU A 268 3.98 13.87 -4.50
N MET A 269 3.71 12.80 -5.25
CA MET A 269 4.75 12.03 -5.91
C MET A 269 4.78 12.31 -7.41
N SER A 270 5.97 12.62 -7.91
CA SER A 270 6.27 12.74 -9.34
C SER A 270 6.84 11.44 -9.94
N GLN A 271 6.97 10.37 -9.15
CA GLN A 271 7.74 9.16 -9.48
C GLN A 271 7.03 8.18 -10.41
N TYR A 272 6.22 8.68 -11.35
CA TYR A 272 5.63 7.81 -12.35
C TYR A 272 6.71 7.34 -13.34
N THR A 273 7.01 6.05 -13.29
CA THR A 273 7.85 5.35 -14.28
C THR A 273 6.97 4.35 -15.02
N PRO A 274 6.88 4.42 -16.36
CA PRO A 274 6.17 3.42 -17.14
C PRO A 274 6.67 2.02 -16.78
N PHE A 275 5.76 1.09 -16.48
CA PHE A 275 6.11 -0.24 -16.00
C PHE A 275 5.19 -1.31 -16.60
N PHE A 276 5.77 -2.49 -16.84
CA PHE A 276 5.14 -3.73 -17.34
C PHE A 276 4.07 -3.54 -18.45
N HIS A 277 2.81 -3.30 -18.06
CA HIS A 277 1.64 -3.20 -18.96
C HIS A 277 1.29 -1.76 -19.37
N SER A 278 2.09 -0.76 -19.00
CA SER A 278 1.85 0.62 -19.45
C SER A 278 1.86 0.76 -20.97
N LYS A 279 2.47 -0.18 -21.72
CA LYS A 279 2.49 -0.19 -23.18
C LYS A 279 1.11 -0.39 -23.81
N ASP A 280 0.20 -1.09 -23.12
CA ASP A 280 -1.19 -1.29 -23.56
C ASP A 280 -2.06 -0.04 -23.32
N HIS A 281 -1.50 0.95 -22.61
CA HIS A 281 -2.08 2.25 -22.32
C HIS A 281 -1.12 3.35 -22.80
N PRO A 282 -1.07 3.67 -24.11
CA PRO A 282 -0.10 4.60 -24.69
C PRO A 282 0.00 5.94 -23.95
N GLU A 283 -1.11 6.43 -23.39
CA GLU A 283 -1.21 7.64 -22.58
C GLU A 283 -0.39 7.58 -21.28
N LEU A 284 -0.26 6.38 -20.70
CA LEU A 284 0.53 6.10 -19.51
C LEU A 284 1.95 5.65 -19.84
N ASN A 285 2.26 5.30 -21.10
CA ASN A 285 3.60 4.86 -21.49
C ASN A 285 4.64 6.00 -21.63
N ARG A 286 4.56 7.01 -20.77
CA ARG A 286 5.50 8.13 -20.71
C ARG A 286 5.67 8.62 -19.28
N ARG A 287 6.75 9.33 -18.99
CA ARG A 287 6.90 10.05 -17.73
C ARG A 287 6.00 11.28 -17.69
N ILE A 288 5.69 11.73 -16.47
CA ILE A 288 5.01 12.99 -16.25
C ILE A 288 5.86 14.17 -16.74
N THR A 289 5.22 15.15 -17.38
CA THR A 289 5.88 16.41 -17.77
C THR A 289 6.02 17.34 -16.56
N SER A 290 6.99 18.26 -16.59
CA SER A 290 7.11 19.25 -15.51
C SER A 290 5.85 20.10 -15.42
N TYR A 291 5.29 20.50 -16.58
CA TYR A 291 4.02 21.23 -16.63
C TYR A 291 2.87 20.54 -15.89
N GLU A 292 2.67 19.23 -16.11
CA GLU A 292 1.61 18.48 -15.43
C GLU A 292 1.82 18.45 -13.91
N TYR A 293 3.05 18.19 -13.47
CA TYR A 293 3.37 18.12 -12.06
C TYR A 293 3.28 19.48 -11.37
N ASP A 294 3.88 20.51 -11.97
CA ASP A 294 3.88 21.89 -11.46
C ASP A 294 2.46 22.44 -11.34
N LYS A 295 1.56 22.08 -12.28
CA LYS A 295 0.13 22.45 -12.17
C LYS A 295 -0.56 21.85 -10.95
N VAL A 296 -0.29 20.58 -10.65
CA VAL A 296 -0.85 19.92 -9.45
C VAL A 296 -0.23 20.52 -8.18
N LEU A 297 1.08 20.79 -8.21
CA LEU A 297 1.81 21.41 -7.10
C LEU A 297 1.29 22.81 -6.79
N ASP A 298 1.19 23.68 -7.79
CA ASP A 298 0.62 25.03 -7.68
C ASP A 298 -0.80 24.98 -7.11
N HIS A 299 -1.59 23.99 -7.53
CA HIS A 299 -2.94 23.79 -7.02
C HIS A 299 -2.95 23.41 -5.53
N ALA A 300 -2.08 22.49 -5.12
CA ALA A 300 -1.91 22.13 -3.70
C ALA A 300 -1.54 23.35 -2.85
N VAL A 301 -0.58 24.16 -3.32
CA VAL A 301 -0.15 25.40 -2.64
C VAL A 301 -1.31 26.39 -2.52
N ARG A 302 -2.10 26.61 -3.59
CA ARG A 302 -3.28 27.49 -3.55
C ARG A 302 -4.34 27.04 -2.55
N LEU A 303 -4.49 25.74 -2.33
CA LEU A 303 -5.40 25.18 -1.34
C LEU A 303 -4.86 25.23 0.10
N GLY A 304 -3.59 25.63 0.28
CA GLY A 304 -2.91 25.60 1.59
C GLY A 304 -2.45 24.19 1.99
N LEU A 305 -2.37 23.26 1.06
CA LEU A 305 -1.93 21.88 1.26
C LEU A 305 -0.40 21.79 1.21
N THR A 306 0.26 22.53 2.10
CA THR A 306 1.74 22.66 2.14
C THR A 306 2.41 21.75 3.18
N ASP A 307 1.64 21.16 4.09
CA ASP A 307 2.12 20.22 5.09
C ASP A 307 2.32 18.84 4.44
N GLY A 308 3.57 18.49 4.12
CA GLY A 308 3.81 17.31 3.32
C GLY A 308 5.20 17.14 2.73
N TYR A 309 5.27 16.20 1.80
CA TYR A 309 6.43 15.89 0.98
C TYR A 309 6.09 16.14 -0.48
N MET A 310 6.88 17.00 -1.13
CA MET A 310 6.74 17.32 -2.54
C MET A 310 8.03 16.88 -3.22
N GLN A 311 7.93 15.85 -4.07
CA GLN A 311 9.12 15.24 -4.66
C GLN A 311 9.61 16.04 -5.87
N LYS A 312 10.94 16.06 -6.07
CA LYS A 312 11.53 16.58 -7.31
C LYS A 312 11.43 15.49 -8.39
N LYS A 313 11.24 15.88 -9.66
CA LYS A 313 11.16 14.97 -10.81
C LYS A 313 12.33 13.97 -10.91
N SER A 314 13.53 14.35 -10.43
CA SER A 314 14.72 13.49 -10.40
C SER A 314 14.55 12.20 -9.57
N SER A 315 13.50 12.12 -8.76
CA SER A 315 13.18 10.94 -7.94
C SER A 315 12.46 9.83 -8.71
N ALA A 316 12.23 9.93 -10.03
CA ALA A 316 11.67 8.82 -10.82
C ALA A 316 12.79 7.91 -11.38
N LYS A 317 13.18 6.88 -10.61
CA LYS A 317 14.17 5.86 -11.03
C LYS A 317 13.66 4.44 -10.77
N GLU A 318 14.08 3.47 -11.57
CA GLU A 318 13.69 2.06 -11.39
C GLU A 318 14.26 1.47 -10.08
N GLU A 319 15.35 2.05 -9.56
CA GLU A 319 16.06 1.68 -8.32
C GLU A 319 15.18 1.70 -7.05
N TYR A 320 13.98 2.29 -7.10
CA TYR A 320 13.05 2.30 -5.96
C TYR A 320 12.24 1.01 -5.82
N THR A 321 12.19 0.14 -6.84
CA THR A 321 11.52 -1.16 -6.73
C THR A 321 12.47 -2.17 -6.06
N PRO A 322 12.15 -2.70 -4.88
CA PRO A 322 13.03 -3.67 -4.22
C PRO A 322 13.13 -4.97 -5.02
N PRO A 323 14.27 -5.69 -4.99
CA PRO A 323 14.32 -7.04 -5.52
C PRO A 323 13.46 -7.95 -4.64
N PHE A 324 12.47 -8.61 -5.25
CA PHE A 324 11.57 -9.56 -4.58
C PHE A 324 12.17 -10.97 -4.58
N ASN A 325 13.25 -11.14 -3.81
CA ASN A 325 14.06 -12.35 -3.73
C ASN A 325 13.94 -13.07 -2.36
N LEU A 326 12.85 -12.85 -1.63
CA LEU A 326 12.54 -13.45 -0.33
C LEU A 326 13.47 -13.03 0.83
N GLU A 327 14.27 -11.96 0.65
CA GLU A 327 15.16 -11.44 1.68
C GLU A 327 14.43 -11.20 3.01
N GLY A 328 14.99 -11.74 4.10
CA GLY A 328 14.53 -11.54 5.49
C GLY A 328 13.31 -12.36 5.95
N LEU A 329 12.74 -13.20 5.09
CA LEU A 329 11.56 -14.04 5.38
C LEU A 329 11.90 -15.42 5.94
#